data_AF-A0A0G2IAJ5-F1
#
_entry.id   AF-A0A0G2IAJ5-F1
#
_cell.length_a   1.000
_cell.length_b   1.000
_cell.length_c   1.000
_cell.angle_alpha   90.00
_cell.angle_beta   90.00
_cell.angle_gamma   90.00
#
_symmetry.space_group_name_H-M   'P 1'
#
loop_
_entity.id
_entity.type
_entity.pdbx_description
1 polymer ?
#
loop_
_entity_poly.entity_id
_entity_poly.type
_entity_poly.pdbx_seq_one_letter_code
_entity_poly.pdbx_strand_id
1 'polypeptide(L)'
;MTAELVAIVNWLAEQTGAEIVGNVIESRTLEFRPRFRPSTKQITRREIKIDPGSMLASSVLHFQTILPFLLYIGSEDPDNGKAMELRLKGTTYSPGTPSFEYIDQVFLPALRDYFGVEIICQLVKRGWDRMTRKCLQEGTVRFKIRPRKIGTTLSLRPNAKLCDDEDMAGSVDNVLSSVDVTIVTPPVLHEPLQTHLQGDIEARFGNIDVEFKLEESGHDDRVYVLLVGKSEHCRWGRDYLMTQPLKDSTILALSKEISSQVCKDLEDEVNSERAVDAHLEDQLVIYQCLAEGRTCFDALTAGEATNSDSSTTQLSKAAAVALLPGAKYDGKTCIGAGVVIGQL
;
A
#
# COMPACT_ATOMS: atom_id res chain seq x y z
N MET A 1 -3.93 -18.15 10.72
CA MET A 1 -5.06 -17.63 9.93
C MET A 1 -5.80 -16.60 10.76
N THR A 2 -5.88 -15.36 10.28
CA THR A 2 -6.67 -14.27 10.88
C THR A 2 -8.09 -14.26 10.29
N ALA A 3 -9.03 -13.53 10.92
CA ALA A 3 -10.41 -13.43 10.40
C ALA A 3 -10.46 -12.88 8.97
N GLU A 4 -9.59 -11.92 8.66
CA GLU A 4 -9.41 -11.36 7.32
C GLU A 4 -9.02 -12.41 6.27
N LEU A 5 -7.96 -13.18 6.54
CA LEU A 5 -7.48 -14.22 5.63
C LEU A 5 -8.53 -15.31 5.43
N VAL A 6 -9.28 -15.66 6.49
CA VAL A 6 -10.35 -16.65 6.38
C VAL A 6 -11.44 -16.21 5.40
N ALA A 7 -11.88 -14.95 5.48
CA ALA A 7 -12.89 -14.41 4.58
C ALA A 7 -12.40 -14.31 3.14
N ILE A 8 -11.14 -13.90 2.92
CA ILE A 8 -10.54 -13.86 1.59
C ILE A 8 -10.46 -15.27 0.99
N VAL A 9 -10.00 -16.26 1.75
CA VAL A 9 -9.87 -17.64 1.27
C VAL A 9 -11.23 -18.24 0.93
N ASN A 10 -12.27 -17.97 1.74
CA ASN A 10 -13.63 -18.38 1.43
C ASN A 10 -14.10 -17.76 0.11
N TRP A 11 -13.90 -16.45 -0.06
CA TRP A 11 -14.29 -15.76 -1.29
C TRP A 11 -13.54 -16.29 -2.52
N LEU A 12 -12.22 -16.52 -2.41
CA LEU A 12 -11.40 -17.10 -3.48
C LEU A 12 -11.84 -18.52 -3.83
N ALA A 13 -12.21 -19.34 -2.84
CA ALA A 13 -12.74 -20.67 -3.09
C ALA A 13 -14.07 -20.65 -3.82
N GLU A 14 -14.96 -19.70 -3.51
CA GLU A 14 -16.19 -19.49 -4.27
C GLU A 14 -15.88 -19.14 -5.74
N GLN A 15 -14.88 -18.28 -5.99
CA GLN A 15 -14.53 -17.87 -7.35
C GLN A 15 -13.84 -18.97 -8.18
N THR A 16 -13.17 -19.93 -7.52
CA THR A 16 -12.35 -20.95 -8.18
C THR A 16 -12.88 -22.38 -8.01
N GLY A 17 -13.99 -22.54 -7.29
CA GLY A 17 -14.54 -23.85 -6.90
C GLY A 17 -13.58 -24.68 -6.05
N ALA A 18 -12.69 -24.05 -5.27
CA ALA A 18 -11.60 -24.73 -4.60
C ALA A 18 -12.08 -25.67 -3.48
N GLU A 19 -11.36 -26.77 -3.29
CA GLU A 19 -11.39 -27.51 -2.03
C GLU A 19 -10.46 -26.84 -1.02
N ILE A 20 -10.93 -26.68 0.21
CA ILE A 20 -10.15 -26.02 1.27
C ILE A 20 -10.07 -26.91 2.51
N VAL A 21 -8.87 -27.02 3.08
CA VAL A 21 -8.62 -27.64 4.38
C VAL A 21 -7.90 -26.65 5.28
N GLY A 22 -8.35 -26.50 6.53
CA GLY A 22 -7.69 -25.65 7.52
C GLY A 22 -8.02 -24.15 7.43
N ASN A 23 -9.04 -23.73 6.67
CA ASN A 23 -9.50 -22.34 6.62
C ASN A 23 -10.37 -21.95 7.83
N VAL A 24 -9.75 -21.97 9.01
CA VAL A 24 -10.37 -21.57 10.27
C VAL A 24 -9.43 -20.62 11.02
N ILE A 25 -9.99 -19.74 11.84
CA ILE A 25 -9.22 -18.79 12.65
C ILE A 25 -8.20 -19.55 13.51
N GLU A 26 -7.02 -18.96 13.70
CA GLU A 26 -5.87 -19.53 14.42
C GLU A 26 -5.20 -20.77 13.79
N SER A 27 -5.74 -21.30 12.68
CA SER A 27 -5.07 -22.37 11.93
C SER A 27 -3.67 -21.94 11.49
N ARG A 28 -2.71 -22.86 11.57
CA ARG A 28 -1.32 -22.69 11.10
C ARG A 28 -1.07 -23.27 9.72
N THR A 29 -2.04 -24.01 9.18
CA THR A 29 -1.92 -24.70 7.91
C THR A 29 -3.16 -24.46 7.07
N LEU A 30 -2.98 -24.18 5.79
CA LEU A 30 -4.04 -24.03 4.82
C LEU A 30 -3.69 -24.84 3.58
N GLU A 31 -4.59 -25.72 3.15
CA GLU A 31 -4.53 -26.33 1.83
C GLU A 31 -5.65 -25.74 0.97
N PHE A 32 -5.28 -25.20 -0.18
CA PHE A 32 -6.20 -24.59 -1.13
C PHE A 32 -6.01 -25.23 -2.50
N ARG A 33 -7.03 -25.94 -3.01
CA ARG A 33 -6.96 -26.68 -4.28
C ARG A 33 -8.02 -26.16 -5.25
N PRO A 34 -7.70 -25.14 -6.08
CA PRO A 34 -8.65 -24.59 -7.05
C PRO A 34 -9.02 -25.64 -8.10
N ARG A 35 -10.30 -25.67 -8.50
CA ARG A 35 -10.81 -26.63 -9.50
C ARG A 35 -10.98 -26.00 -10.88
N PHE A 36 -11.21 -24.70 -10.93
CA PHE A 36 -11.45 -23.97 -12.16
C PHE A 36 -10.64 -22.68 -12.18
N ARG A 37 -10.27 -22.25 -13.38
CA ARG A 37 -9.70 -20.92 -13.58
C ARG A 37 -10.80 -19.86 -13.40
N PRO A 38 -10.55 -18.83 -12.58
CA PRO A 38 -11.50 -17.75 -12.40
C PRO A 38 -11.59 -16.92 -13.70
N SER A 39 -12.80 -16.52 -14.05
CA SER A 39 -13.07 -15.62 -15.17
C SER A 39 -13.91 -14.43 -14.71
N THR A 40 -13.68 -13.25 -15.29
CA THR A 40 -14.58 -12.09 -15.13
C THR A 40 -16.04 -12.41 -15.46
N LYS A 41 -16.30 -13.40 -16.34
CA LYS A 41 -17.65 -13.90 -16.65
C LYS A 41 -18.30 -14.65 -15.47
N GLN A 42 -17.48 -15.30 -14.62
CA GLN A 42 -17.93 -16.07 -13.45
C GLN A 42 -18.09 -15.21 -12.20
N ILE A 43 -17.47 -14.03 -12.15
CA ILE A 43 -17.71 -13.06 -11.09
C ILE A 43 -19.12 -12.50 -11.29
N THR A 44 -20.10 -13.23 -10.76
CA THR A 44 -21.54 -13.02 -10.97
C THR A 44 -22.02 -11.65 -10.46
N ARG A 45 -21.30 -11.06 -9.50
CA ARG A 45 -21.59 -9.75 -8.93
C ARG A 45 -20.54 -8.74 -9.34
N ARG A 46 -20.98 -7.65 -9.98
CA ARG A 46 -20.12 -6.51 -10.32
C ARG A 46 -19.61 -5.75 -9.10
N GLU A 47 -20.34 -5.85 -7.98
CA GLU A 47 -19.92 -5.39 -6.66
C GLU A 47 -19.43 -6.60 -5.86
N ILE A 48 -18.12 -6.69 -5.63
CA ILE A 48 -17.49 -7.67 -4.76
C ILE A 48 -17.55 -7.13 -3.33
N LYS A 49 -18.13 -7.94 -2.43
CA LYS A 49 -18.16 -7.68 -0.99
C LYS A 49 -17.50 -8.85 -0.29
N ILE A 50 -16.44 -8.54 0.45
CA ILE A 50 -15.78 -9.50 1.33
C ILE A 50 -15.90 -8.92 2.74
N ASP A 51 -16.63 -9.64 3.60
CA ASP A 51 -16.85 -9.25 4.98
C ASP A 51 -16.05 -10.19 5.90
N PRO A 52 -15.02 -9.70 6.60
CA PRO A 52 -14.24 -10.50 7.53
C PRO A 52 -15.01 -10.95 8.78
N GLY A 53 -16.20 -10.40 9.03
CA GLY A 53 -16.94 -10.60 10.27
C GLY A 53 -16.24 -10.01 11.51
N SER A 54 -15.16 -9.25 11.30
CA SER A 54 -14.38 -8.59 12.34
C SER A 54 -14.16 -7.13 11.97
N MET A 55 -14.60 -6.22 12.83
CA MET A 55 -14.40 -4.79 12.63
C MET A 55 -12.94 -4.35 12.70
N LEU A 56 -12.05 -5.21 13.26
CA LEU A 56 -10.62 -4.95 13.42
C LEU A 56 -9.78 -5.39 12.20
N ALA A 57 -10.36 -6.15 11.27
CA ALA A 57 -9.67 -6.56 10.05
C ALA A 57 -9.34 -5.33 9.19
N SER A 58 -8.11 -5.27 8.67
CA SER A 58 -7.69 -4.12 7.86
C SER A 58 -8.31 -4.22 6.47
N SER A 59 -9.16 -3.24 6.14
CA SER A 59 -9.75 -3.14 4.81
C SER A 59 -8.69 -2.86 3.72
N VAL A 60 -7.55 -2.30 4.13
CA VAL A 60 -6.41 -2.01 3.25
C VAL A 60 -5.59 -3.27 2.97
N LEU A 61 -5.22 -4.04 3.99
CA LEU A 61 -4.51 -5.32 3.78
C LEU A 61 -5.37 -6.30 2.97
N HIS A 62 -6.67 -6.30 3.23
CA HIS A 62 -7.63 -7.05 2.41
C HIS A 62 -7.53 -6.71 0.93
N PHE A 63 -7.52 -5.41 0.60
CA PHE A 63 -7.41 -4.94 -0.76
C PHE A 63 -6.10 -5.40 -1.40
N GLN A 64 -4.97 -5.19 -0.73
CA GLN A 64 -3.65 -5.58 -1.25
C GLN A 64 -3.56 -7.09 -1.49
N THR A 65 -4.15 -7.90 -0.61
CA THR A 65 -4.13 -9.36 -0.73
C THR A 65 -4.89 -9.86 -1.97
N ILE A 66 -6.04 -9.26 -2.29
CA ILE A 66 -6.87 -9.72 -3.42
C ILE A 66 -6.55 -9.01 -4.74
N LEU A 67 -5.88 -7.86 -4.70
CA LEU A 67 -5.63 -7.06 -5.90
C LEU A 67 -4.88 -7.83 -7.00
N PRO A 68 -3.79 -8.57 -6.74
CA PRO A 68 -3.11 -9.35 -7.78
C PRO A 68 -4.06 -10.31 -8.49
N PHE A 69 -4.93 -11.01 -7.74
CA PHE A 69 -5.96 -11.88 -8.31
C PHE A 69 -6.91 -11.10 -9.22
N LEU A 70 -7.44 -9.95 -8.77
CA LEU A 70 -8.38 -9.12 -9.53
C LEU A 70 -7.77 -8.52 -10.81
N LEU A 71 -6.45 -8.33 -10.86
CA LEU A 71 -5.76 -7.92 -12.08
C LEU A 71 -5.59 -9.08 -13.07
N TYR A 72 -5.32 -10.29 -12.56
CA TYR A 72 -4.95 -11.46 -13.35
C TYR A 72 -6.10 -12.34 -13.83
N ILE A 73 -7.30 -12.20 -13.27
CA ILE A 73 -8.51 -12.82 -13.85
C ILE A 73 -8.73 -12.41 -15.32
N GLY A 74 -8.24 -11.23 -15.71
CA GLY A 74 -8.24 -10.73 -17.08
C GLY A 74 -9.62 -10.41 -17.69
N SER A 75 -9.62 -9.58 -18.72
CA SER A 75 -10.77 -9.30 -19.59
C SER A 75 -10.37 -9.42 -21.06
N GLU A 76 -11.29 -9.92 -21.89
CA GLU A 76 -11.13 -9.92 -23.36
C GLU A 76 -11.18 -8.49 -23.92
N ASP A 77 -11.98 -7.62 -23.30
CA ASP A 77 -12.19 -6.22 -23.69
C ASP A 77 -12.24 -5.32 -22.44
N PRO A 78 -11.09 -4.88 -21.91
CA PRO A 78 -11.05 -4.03 -20.71
C PRO A 78 -11.50 -2.58 -20.97
N ASP A 79 -11.38 -2.08 -22.20
CA ASP A 79 -11.68 -0.68 -22.55
C ASP A 79 -13.19 -0.44 -22.65
N ASN A 80 -13.93 -1.40 -23.22
CA ASN A 80 -15.39 -1.34 -23.25
C ASN A 80 -16.04 -2.11 -22.08
N GLY A 81 -15.24 -2.86 -21.32
CA GLY A 81 -15.67 -3.57 -20.13
C GLY A 81 -16.03 -2.62 -18.98
N LYS A 82 -17.05 -2.98 -18.19
CA LYS A 82 -17.31 -2.24 -16.94
C LYS A 82 -16.30 -2.67 -15.88
N ALA A 83 -15.70 -1.69 -15.23
CA ALA A 83 -14.83 -1.92 -14.08
C ALA A 83 -15.56 -2.68 -12.96
N MET A 84 -14.81 -3.46 -12.21
CA MET A 84 -15.27 -4.16 -11.02
C MET A 84 -15.26 -3.20 -9.84
N GLU A 85 -16.32 -3.23 -9.04
CA GLU A 85 -16.39 -2.47 -7.82
C GLU A 85 -16.13 -3.41 -6.65
N LEU A 86 -15.14 -3.08 -5.83
CA LEU A 86 -14.79 -3.80 -4.63
C LEU A 86 -15.15 -2.92 -3.44
N ARG A 87 -15.94 -3.46 -2.51
CA ARG A 87 -16.31 -2.76 -1.28
C ARG A 87 -15.85 -3.58 -0.09
N LEU A 88 -14.94 -3.01 0.68
CA LEU A 88 -14.35 -3.65 1.85
C LEU A 88 -14.74 -2.89 3.11
N LYS A 89 -15.05 -3.67 4.15
CA LYS A 89 -15.37 -3.20 5.49
C LYS A 89 -14.26 -3.63 6.45
N GLY A 90 -14.02 -2.81 7.47
CA GLY A 90 -12.98 -3.04 8.47
C GLY A 90 -12.32 -1.74 8.91
N THR A 91 -11.14 -1.84 9.53
CA THR A 91 -10.33 -0.67 9.87
C THR A 91 -9.71 -0.07 8.61
N THR A 92 -9.57 1.25 8.61
CA THR A 92 -8.82 2.03 7.61
C THR A 92 -7.58 2.68 8.23
N TYR A 93 -7.47 2.63 9.57
CA TYR A 93 -6.32 3.00 10.38
C TYR A 93 -6.11 1.87 11.38
N SER A 94 -4.94 1.25 11.32
CA SER A 94 -4.49 0.27 12.30
C SER A 94 -2.96 0.31 12.35
N PRO A 95 -2.35 0.34 13.54
CA PRO A 95 -0.90 0.27 13.69
C PRO A 95 -0.32 -0.94 12.96
N GLY A 96 0.83 -0.72 12.31
CA GLY A 96 1.51 -1.78 11.56
C GLY A 96 0.82 -2.17 10.24
N THR A 97 -0.15 -1.41 9.77
CA THR A 97 -0.79 -1.61 8.46
C THR A 97 -0.89 -0.28 7.71
N PRO A 98 -0.84 -0.27 6.37
CA PRO A 98 -1.01 0.97 5.62
C PRO A 98 -2.40 1.57 5.87
N SER A 99 -2.45 2.89 6.02
CA SER A 99 -3.70 3.63 6.15
C SER A 99 -4.41 3.81 4.80
N PHE A 100 -5.66 4.29 4.83
CA PHE A 100 -6.34 4.69 3.60
C PHE A 100 -5.57 5.76 2.83
N GLU A 101 -5.10 6.83 3.49
CA GLU A 101 -4.37 7.92 2.81
C GLU A 101 -3.06 7.42 2.22
N TYR A 102 -2.34 6.53 2.91
CA TYR A 102 -1.09 5.98 2.37
C TYR A 102 -1.36 5.20 1.07
N ILE A 103 -2.42 4.38 1.04
CA ILE A 103 -2.78 3.67 -0.19
C ILE A 103 -3.15 4.63 -1.32
N ASP A 104 -4.00 5.62 -1.03
CA ASP A 104 -4.50 6.57 -2.02
C ASP A 104 -3.41 7.49 -2.57
N GLN A 105 -2.48 7.92 -1.70
CA GLN A 105 -1.49 8.94 -2.03
C GLN A 105 -0.11 8.37 -2.37
N VAL A 106 0.19 7.11 -2.02
CA VAL A 106 1.53 6.51 -2.21
C VAL A 106 1.45 5.23 -3.04
N PHE A 107 0.80 4.18 -2.54
CA PHE A 107 0.78 2.86 -3.20
C PHE A 107 0.09 2.86 -4.57
N LEU A 108 -1.11 3.45 -4.67
CA LEU A 108 -1.86 3.47 -5.94
C LEU A 108 -1.18 4.33 -7.02
N PRO A 109 -0.65 5.53 -6.71
CA PRO A 109 0.22 6.26 -7.63
C PRO A 109 1.42 5.43 -8.09
N ALA A 110 2.12 4.73 -7.19
CA ALA A 110 3.24 3.88 -7.56
C ALA A 110 2.83 2.74 -8.51
N LEU A 111 1.72 2.05 -8.25
CA LEU A 111 1.20 1.04 -9.17
C LEU A 111 0.86 1.59 -10.56
N ARG A 112 0.30 2.80 -10.62
CA ARG A 112 0.01 3.49 -11.88
C ARG A 112 1.30 3.87 -12.61
N ASP A 113 2.25 4.46 -11.90
CA ASP A 113 3.44 5.08 -12.47
C ASP A 113 4.48 4.03 -12.89
N TYR A 114 4.64 2.95 -12.11
CA TYR A 114 5.55 1.87 -12.45
C TYR A 114 4.91 0.83 -13.37
N PHE A 115 3.66 0.43 -13.16
CA PHE A 115 3.08 -0.75 -13.82
C PHE A 115 1.85 -0.46 -14.69
N GLY A 116 1.43 0.80 -14.79
CA GLY A 116 0.24 1.20 -15.55
C GLY A 116 -1.06 0.65 -14.98
N VAL A 117 -1.11 0.38 -13.68
CA VAL A 117 -2.30 -0.15 -13.00
C VAL A 117 -3.08 1.02 -12.40
N GLU A 118 -4.21 1.36 -13.02
CA GLU A 118 -5.09 2.43 -12.54
C GLU A 118 -6.25 1.86 -11.71
N ILE A 119 -6.35 2.34 -10.47
CA ILE A 119 -7.41 1.97 -9.53
C ILE A 119 -7.96 3.26 -8.94
N ILE A 120 -9.28 3.42 -8.99
CA ILE A 120 -9.94 4.54 -8.31
C ILE A 120 -10.27 4.08 -6.89
N CYS A 121 -9.81 4.82 -5.90
CA CYS A 121 -10.04 4.57 -4.49
C CYS A 121 -11.00 5.62 -3.91
N GLN A 122 -11.88 5.22 -3.00
CA GLN A 122 -12.79 6.12 -2.31
C GLN A 122 -13.01 5.66 -0.87
N LEU A 123 -12.73 6.54 0.08
CA LEU A 123 -13.15 6.37 1.47
C LEU A 123 -14.65 6.68 1.58
N VAL A 124 -15.45 5.65 1.88
CA VAL A 124 -16.89 5.82 2.14
C VAL A 124 -17.14 6.17 3.60
N LYS A 125 -16.39 5.53 4.50
CA LYS A 125 -16.47 5.77 5.94
C LYS A 125 -15.13 5.46 6.58
N ARG A 126 -14.66 6.35 7.45
CA ARG A 126 -13.44 6.17 8.24
C ARG A 126 -13.64 5.10 9.33
N GLY A 127 -12.66 4.23 9.51
CA GLY A 127 -12.68 3.20 10.54
C GLY A 127 -11.37 3.10 11.32
N TRP A 128 -11.46 3.02 12.64
CA TRP A 128 -10.31 3.04 13.54
C TRP A 128 -10.26 1.75 14.34
N ASP A 129 -9.08 1.14 14.45
CA ASP A 129 -8.81 -0.04 15.26
C ASP A 129 -8.94 0.21 16.77
N ARG A 130 -8.72 1.45 17.18
CA ARG A 130 -8.68 1.83 18.59
C ARG A 130 -10.06 1.78 19.24
N MET A 131 -10.16 0.99 20.30
CA MET A 131 -11.32 0.95 21.20
C MET A 131 -11.33 2.19 22.10
N THR A 132 -12.29 3.10 21.93
CA THR A 132 -12.77 3.88 23.09
C THR A 132 -13.87 3.08 23.79
N ARG A 133 -14.17 3.40 25.05
CA ARG A 133 -15.22 2.74 25.86
C ARG A 133 -16.63 2.74 25.22
N LYS A 134 -16.85 3.37 24.06
CA LYS A 134 -18.18 3.54 23.47
C LYS A 134 -18.40 3.13 22.01
N CYS A 135 -17.40 2.93 21.14
CA CYS A 135 -17.65 2.38 19.79
C CYS A 135 -16.37 1.91 19.08
N LEU A 136 -16.34 0.67 18.59
CA LEU A 136 -15.52 0.29 17.44
C LEU A 136 -16.13 0.96 16.20
N GLN A 137 -15.31 1.66 15.40
CA GLN A 137 -15.80 2.26 14.16
C GLN A 137 -15.35 1.41 12.98
N GLU A 138 -16.25 0.59 12.46
CA GLU A 138 -16.06 -0.05 11.15
C GLU A 138 -16.03 1.03 10.06
N GLY A 139 -14.95 1.03 9.29
CA GLY A 139 -14.77 1.82 8.09
C GLY A 139 -15.25 1.08 6.85
N THR A 140 -15.27 1.80 5.74
CA THR A 140 -15.63 1.24 4.44
C THR A 140 -14.85 1.96 3.35
N VAL A 141 -14.16 1.18 2.53
CA VAL A 141 -13.43 1.66 1.35
C VAL A 141 -14.03 1.01 0.10
N ARG A 142 -14.08 1.79 -0.98
CA ARG A 142 -14.52 1.35 -2.29
C ARG A 142 -13.37 1.49 -3.28
N PHE A 143 -13.12 0.45 -4.05
CA PHE A 143 -12.18 0.45 -5.15
C PHE A 143 -12.91 0.16 -6.45
N LYS A 144 -12.51 0.85 -7.51
CA LYS A 144 -12.94 0.54 -8.87
C LYS A 144 -11.72 0.09 -9.66
N ILE A 145 -11.73 -1.19 -10.02
CA ILE A 145 -10.59 -1.90 -10.60
C ILE A 145 -10.97 -2.31 -12.02
N ARG A 146 -10.13 -1.96 -12.99
CA ARG A 146 -10.26 -2.47 -14.36
C ARG A 146 -9.38 -3.72 -14.50
N PRO A 147 -9.96 -4.88 -14.84
CA PRO A 147 -9.17 -6.05 -15.19
C PRO A 147 -8.27 -5.75 -16.38
N ARG A 148 -7.13 -6.43 -16.45
CA ARG A 148 -6.17 -6.25 -17.55
C ARG A 148 -6.55 -7.08 -18.77
N LYS A 149 -6.03 -6.73 -19.95
CA LYS A 149 -6.28 -7.50 -21.18
C LYS A 149 -5.67 -8.90 -21.10
N ILE A 150 -6.44 -9.93 -21.39
CA ILE A 150 -5.94 -11.32 -21.48
C ILE A 150 -4.85 -11.42 -22.55
N GLY A 151 -3.82 -12.21 -22.27
CA GLY A 151 -2.68 -12.41 -23.19
C GLY A 151 -1.60 -11.33 -23.10
N THR A 152 -1.77 -10.32 -22.24
CA THR A 152 -0.72 -9.33 -21.93
C THR A 152 0.02 -9.70 -20.65
N THR A 153 1.20 -9.12 -20.45
CA THR A 153 2.00 -9.21 -19.23
C THR A 153 1.89 -7.91 -18.44
N LEU A 154 2.17 -7.95 -17.13
CA LEU A 154 2.53 -6.75 -16.39
C LEU A 154 3.95 -6.36 -16.80
N SER A 155 4.23 -5.07 -16.99
CA SER A 155 5.58 -4.61 -17.35
C SER A 155 5.79 -3.23 -16.74
N LEU A 156 7.06 -2.86 -16.58
CA LEU A 156 7.38 -1.47 -16.28
C LEU A 156 6.88 -0.54 -17.39
N ARG A 157 6.45 0.65 -16.99
CA ARG A 157 6.19 1.72 -17.96
C ARG A 157 7.51 2.18 -18.58
N PRO A 158 7.52 2.55 -19.88
CA PRO A 158 8.73 3.02 -20.54
C PRO A 158 9.39 4.24 -19.89
N ASN A 159 8.61 5.05 -19.16
CA ASN A 159 9.06 6.25 -18.47
C ASN A 159 9.27 6.04 -16.95
N ALA A 160 9.14 4.81 -16.46
CA ALA A 160 9.45 4.50 -15.07
C ALA A 160 10.95 4.63 -14.85
N LYS A 161 11.35 5.47 -13.90
CA LYS A 161 12.74 5.57 -13.44
C LYS A 161 12.96 4.69 -12.22
N LEU A 162 14.04 3.92 -12.26
CA LEU A 162 14.43 2.93 -11.27
C LEU A 162 15.89 3.12 -10.91
N CYS A 163 16.32 2.42 -9.86
CA CYS A 163 17.74 2.30 -9.54
C CYS A 163 18.35 1.22 -10.45
N ASP A 164 18.75 1.55 -11.69
CA ASP A 164 19.39 0.57 -12.60
C ASP A 164 20.91 0.78 -12.73
N ASP A 165 21.62 -0.30 -13.09
CA ASP A 165 23.08 -0.30 -13.23
C ASP A 165 23.56 0.45 -14.49
N GLU A 166 22.66 0.75 -15.44
CA GLU A 166 23.00 1.30 -16.76
C GLU A 166 23.17 2.83 -16.72
N ASP A 167 22.40 3.53 -15.89
CA ASP A 167 22.66 4.93 -15.57
C ASP A 167 23.86 4.98 -14.61
N MET A 168 25.09 5.12 -15.14
CA MET A 168 26.39 5.29 -14.43
C MET A 168 26.43 6.42 -13.37
N ALA A 169 25.29 7.06 -13.09
CA ALA A 169 25.05 8.06 -12.06
C ALA A 169 24.25 7.53 -10.86
N GLY A 170 23.69 6.31 -10.88
CA GLY A 170 23.17 5.51 -9.75
C GLY A 170 22.18 6.15 -8.76
N SER A 171 21.87 7.43 -8.88
CA SER A 171 21.12 8.22 -7.92
C SER A 171 19.75 8.50 -8.50
N VAL A 172 18.74 7.99 -7.81
CA VAL A 172 17.39 8.50 -7.92
C VAL A 172 17.39 9.99 -7.53
N ASP A 173 16.53 10.80 -8.16
CA ASP A 173 16.28 12.18 -7.72
C ASP A 173 15.70 12.17 -6.29
N ASN A 174 16.55 12.49 -5.31
CA ASN A 174 16.22 12.63 -3.90
C ASN A 174 15.96 14.10 -3.51
N VAL A 175 15.87 15.02 -4.48
CA VAL A 175 15.53 16.40 -4.21
C VAL A 175 14.01 16.55 -4.17
N LEU A 176 13.47 16.88 -3.00
CA LEU A 176 12.03 17.13 -2.87
C LEU A 176 11.63 18.39 -3.64
N SER A 177 10.62 18.23 -4.49
CA SER A 177 9.92 19.34 -5.15
C SER A 177 8.75 19.86 -4.30
N SER A 178 8.06 18.95 -3.62
CA SER A 178 6.89 19.27 -2.80
C SER A 178 6.61 18.21 -1.74
N VAL A 179 5.84 18.60 -0.72
CA VAL A 179 5.29 17.71 0.31
C VAL A 179 3.79 17.91 0.43
N ASP A 180 3.02 16.83 0.25
CA ASP A 180 1.61 16.84 0.66
C ASP A 180 1.51 16.43 2.12
N VAL A 181 0.73 17.17 2.90
CA VAL A 181 0.50 16.93 4.31
C VAL A 181 -0.99 16.66 4.54
N THR A 182 -1.35 15.45 4.95
CA THR A 182 -2.72 15.13 5.34
C THR A 182 -2.84 15.01 6.86
N ILE A 183 -3.68 15.84 7.47
CA ILE A 183 -3.91 15.89 8.93
C ILE A 183 -5.35 15.47 9.20
N VAL A 184 -5.54 14.35 9.89
CA VAL A 184 -6.85 13.82 10.29
C VAL A 184 -6.91 13.76 11.81
N THR A 185 -7.40 14.83 12.42
CA THR A 185 -7.31 15.03 13.88
C THR A 185 -8.49 15.84 14.43
N PRO A 186 -8.69 15.92 15.78
CA PRO A 186 -9.57 16.92 16.37
C PRO A 186 -9.21 18.34 15.93
N PRO A 187 -10.20 19.25 15.75
CA PRO A 187 -9.95 20.63 15.32
C PRO A 187 -8.91 21.39 16.16
N VAL A 188 -8.85 21.12 17.47
CA VAL A 188 -7.90 21.77 18.39
C VAL A 188 -6.42 21.50 18.04
N LEU A 189 -6.13 20.45 17.27
CA LEU A 189 -4.77 20.10 16.85
C LEU A 189 -4.40 20.67 15.48
N HIS A 190 -5.34 21.18 14.67
CA HIS A 190 -5.09 21.59 13.28
C HIS A 190 -4.05 22.69 13.16
N GLU A 191 -4.28 23.84 13.81
CA GLU A 191 -3.36 24.99 13.74
C GLU A 191 -1.98 24.70 14.38
N PRO A 192 -1.89 24.09 15.59
CA PRO A 192 -0.61 23.71 16.16
C PRO A 192 0.19 22.71 15.31
N LEU A 193 -0.47 21.70 14.72
CA LEU A 193 0.19 20.75 13.83
C LEU A 193 0.65 21.43 12.55
N GLN A 194 -0.20 22.23 11.90
CA GLN A 194 0.17 22.92 10.67
C GLN A 194 1.38 23.83 10.87
N THR A 195 1.41 24.58 11.98
CA THR A 195 2.53 25.47 12.33
C THR A 195 3.82 24.69 12.56
N HIS A 196 3.78 23.63 13.37
CA HIS A 196 4.98 22.82 13.64
C HIS A 196 5.46 22.08 12.39
N LEU A 197 4.55 21.48 11.62
CA LEU A 197 4.87 20.76 10.39
C LEU A 197 5.47 21.68 9.34
N GLN A 198 4.91 22.87 9.13
CA GLN A 198 5.49 23.86 8.21
C GLN A 198 6.93 24.21 8.61
N GLY A 199 7.16 24.49 9.90
CA GLY A 199 8.48 24.84 10.40
C GLY A 199 9.50 23.70 10.32
N ASP A 200 9.10 22.48 10.67
CA ASP A 200 9.99 21.30 10.61
C ASP A 200 10.28 20.88 9.16
N ILE A 201 9.31 21.01 8.25
CA ILE A 201 9.51 20.78 6.80
C ILE A 201 10.49 21.81 6.25
N GLU A 202 10.29 23.11 6.52
CA GLU A 202 11.18 24.17 6.05
C GLU A 202 12.60 24.00 6.60
N ALA A 203 12.73 23.60 7.87
CA ALA A 203 14.02 23.39 8.51
C ALA A 203 14.81 22.21 7.92
N ARG A 204 14.14 21.15 7.46
CA ARG A 204 14.79 19.94 6.91
C ARG A 204 15.00 20.00 5.41
N PHE A 205 14.01 20.49 4.67
CA PHE A 205 13.97 20.41 3.21
C PHE A 205 14.13 21.77 2.52
N GLY A 206 14.21 22.87 3.30
CA GLY A 206 14.25 24.21 2.76
C GLY A 206 12.90 24.68 2.26
N ASN A 207 12.91 25.71 1.41
CA ASN A 207 11.69 26.31 0.87
C ASN A 207 11.15 25.50 -0.32
N ILE A 208 10.33 24.50 -0.02
CA ILE A 208 9.62 23.65 -0.99
C ILE A 208 8.11 23.90 -0.93
N ASP A 209 7.39 23.47 -1.97
CA ASP A 209 5.94 23.60 -1.99
C ASP A 209 5.30 22.63 -0.98
N VAL A 210 4.44 23.15 -0.10
CA VAL A 210 3.74 22.34 0.92
C VAL A 210 2.23 22.50 0.77
N GLU A 211 1.52 21.38 0.58
CA GLU A 211 0.06 21.37 0.46
C GLU A 211 -0.57 20.71 1.68
N PHE A 212 -1.35 21.47 2.46
CA PHE A 212 -2.05 20.94 3.63
C PHE A 212 -3.50 20.54 3.29
N LYS A 213 -3.84 19.30 3.64
CA LYS A 213 -5.21 18.78 3.67
C LYS A 213 -5.62 18.51 5.12
N LEU A 214 -6.50 19.34 5.65
CA LEU A 214 -7.04 19.24 7.00
C LEU A 214 -8.39 18.52 6.99
N GLU A 215 -8.54 17.47 7.79
CA GLU A 215 -9.80 16.76 7.99
C GLU A 215 -10.06 16.53 9.48
N GLU A 216 -11.33 16.62 9.88
CA GLU A 216 -11.73 16.24 11.23
C GLU A 216 -11.76 14.71 11.35
N SER A 217 -11.14 14.18 12.40
CA SER A 217 -11.19 12.74 12.68
C SER A 217 -12.57 12.27 13.15
N GLY A 218 -13.43 13.20 13.57
CA GLY A 218 -14.75 12.93 14.17
C GLY A 218 -14.69 12.41 15.60
N HIS A 219 -13.52 12.40 16.23
CA HIS A 219 -13.31 11.92 17.60
C HIS A 219 -12.25 12.76 18.30
N ASP A 220 -12.44 13.02 19.59
CA ASP A 220 -11.53 13.85 20.39
C ASP A 220 -10.17 13.20 20.65
N ASP A 221 -9.96 11.91 20.32
CA ASP A 221 -8.73 11.17 20.62
C ASP A 221 -8.19 10.34 19.43
N ARG A 222 -8.56 10.71 18.20
CA ARG A 222 -8.07 10.07 16.98
C ARG A 222 -7.19 11.05 16.21
N VAL A 223 -5.90 10.77 16.16
CA VAL A 223 -4.89 11.66 15.57
C VAL A 223 -4.08 10.85 14.57
N TYR A 224 -4.10 11.32 13.33
CA TYR A 224 -3.34 10.77 12.21
C TYR A 224 -2.75 11.91 11.38
N VAL A 225 -1.48 11.77 11.00
CA VAL A 225 -0.79 12.69 10.09
C VAL A 225 -0.02 11.86 9.07
N LEU A 226 -0.10 12.21 7.79
CA LEU A 226 0.71 11.64 6.71
C LEU A 226 1.45 12.75 6.00
N LEU A 227 2.74 12.57 5.77
CA LEU A 227 3.52 13.36 4.83
C LEU A 227 3.85 12.51 3.61
N VAL A 228 3.69 13.09 2.43
CA VAL A 228 4.08 12.50 1.15
C VAL A 228 5.05 13.43 0.46
N GLY A 229 6.34 13.11 0.54
CA GLY A 229 7.38 13.81 -0.21
C GLY A 229 7.37 13.37 -1.68
N LYS A 230 7.56 14.31 -2.60
CA LYS A 230 7.58 14.07 -4.04
C LYS A 230 8.81 14.69 -4.69
N SER A 231 9.50 13.92 -5.52
CA SER A 231 10.48 14.40 -6.49
C SER A 231 9.96 14.21 -7.92
N GLU A 232 10.78 14.44 -8.95
CA GLU A 232 10.34 14.28 -10.34
C GLU A 232 9.80 12.86 -10.63
N HIS A 233 10.40 11.85 -9.99
CA HIS A 233 10.11 10.44 -10.27
C HIS A 233 9.80 9.60 -9.04
N CYS A 234 9.96 10.16 -7.84
CA CYS A 234 9.86 9.40 -6.61
C CYS A 234 8.87 9.99 -5.64
N ARG A 235 8.41 9.10 -4.76
CA ARG A 235 7.39 9.40 -3.78
C ARG A 235 7.63 8.57 -2.53
N TRP A 236 7.67 9.25 -1.39
CA TRP A 236 7.88 8.63 -0.09
C TRP A 236 6.79 9.03 0.88
N GLY A 237 6.16 8.06 1.54
CA GLY A 237 5.13 8.32 2.54
C GLY A 237 5.60 7.98 3.94
N ARG A 238 5.42 8.90 4.90
CA ARG A 238 5.60 8.61 6.33
C ARG A 238 4.46 9.18 7.15
N ASP A 239 3.92 8.35 8.02
CA ASP A 239 2.75 8.66 8.83
C ASP A 239 3.00 8.54 10.33
N TYR A 240 2.15 9.21 11.08
CA TYR A 240 2.02 9.08 12.52
C TYR A 240 0.57 8.73 12.83
N LEU A 241 0.36 7.58 13.48
CA LEU A 241 -0.94 7.17 14.01
C LEU A 241 -0.87 7.09 15.54
N MET A 242 -1.63 7.94 16.23
CA MET A 242 -1.59 8.00 17.69
C MET A 242 -2.23 6.78 18.35
N THR A 243 -1.42 6.01 19.08
CA THR A 243 -1.88 4.83 19.83
C THR A 243 -2.26 5.15 21.29
N GLN A 244 -1.77 6.26 21.85
CA GLN A 244 -1.97 6.63 23.26
C GLN A 244 -3.14 7.63 23.49
N PRO A 245 -3.72 7.71 24.71
CA PRO A 245 -4.78 8.66 25.04
C PRO A 245 -4.37 10.14 24.92
N LEU A 246 -5.18 10.95 24.22
CA LEU A 246 -4.90 12.39 24.07
C LEU A 246 -4.90 13.14 25.41
N LYS A 247 -5.77 12.74 26.34
CA LYS A 247 -5.96 13.39 27.65
C LYS A 247 -4.69 13.48 28.51
N ASP A 248 -3.69 12.66 28.20
CA ASP A 248 -2.44 12.60 28.96
C ASP A 248 -1.36 13.50 28.32
N SER A 249 -1.68 14.16 27.20
CA SER A 249 -0.76 15.00 26.41
C SER A 249 -1.19 16.46 26.37
N THR A 250 -0.23 17.37 26.41
CA THR A 250 -0.47 18.80 26.10
C THR A 250 -0.51 18.97 24.58
N ILE A 251 -1.50 19.71 24.04
CA ILE A 251 -1.67 19.94 22.59
C ILE A 251 -0.38 20.40 21.92
N LEU A 252 0.28 21.44 22.45
CA LEU A 252 1.53 21.95 21.89
C LEU A 252 2.67 20.93 21.92
N ALA A 253 2.80 20.18 23.02
CA ALA A 253 3.84 19.16 23.16
C ALA A 253 3.60 18.00 22.18
N LEU A 254 2.35 17.55 22.06
CA LEU A 254 1.96 16.48 21.13
C LEU A 254 2.15 16.91 19.68
N SER A 255 1.72 18.11 19.29
CA SER A 255 1.90 18.60 17.92
C SER A 255 3.37 18.70 17.54
N LYS A 256 4.22 19.16 18.47
CA LYS A 256 5.66 19.19 18.27
C LYS A 256 6.27 17.79 18.15
N GLU A 257 5.86 16.84 18.98
CA GLU A 257 6.32 15.45 18.92
C GLU A 257 5.96 14.80 17.58
N ILE A 258 4.69 14.89 17.19
CA ILE A 258 4.18 14.34 15.92
C ILE A 258 4.96 14.92 14.75
N SER A 259 5.08 16.25 14.71
CA SER A 259 5.77 16.95 13.64
C SER A 259 7.24 16.54 13.53
N SER A 260 7.95 16.54 14.67
CA SER A 260 9.37 16.21 14.72
C SER A 260 9.62 14.78 14.25
N GLN A 261 8.79 13.83 14.69
CA GLN A 261 8.88 12.43 14.33
C GLN A 261 8.60 12.21 12.83
N VAL A 262 7.44 12.62 12.33
CA VAL A 262 7.03 12.33 10.95
C VAL A 262 7.92 13.03 9.92
N CYS A 263 8.38 14.25 10.21
CA CYS A 263 9.32 14.97 9.33
C CYS A 263 10.71 14.32 9.34
N LYS A 264 11.17 13.84 10.49
CA LYS A 264 12.44 13.08 10.58
C LYS A 264 12.34 11.79 9.78
N ASP A 265 11.25 11.04 9.95
CA ASP A 265 11.09 9.77 9.26
C ASP A 265 11.01 9.96 7.74
N LEU A 266 10.35 11.03 7.26
CA LEU A 266 10.37 11.36 5.83
C LEU A 266 11.77 11.73 5.34
N GLU A 267 12.53 12.51 6.12
CA GLU A 267 13.92 12.85 5.79
C GLU A 267 14.81 11.61 5.71
N ASP A 268 14.64 10.67 6.64
CA ASP A 268 15.37 9.40 6.65
C ASP A 268 15.08 8.59 5.36
N GLU A 269 13.83 8.59 4.86
CA GLU A 269 13.49 7.95 3.58
C GLU A 269 14.08 8.66 2.37
N VAL A 270 14.00 9.99 2.31
CA VAL A 270 14.54 10.78 1.19
C VAL A 270 16.06 10.61 1.11
N ASN A 271 16.74 10.61 2.25
CA ASN A 271 18.18 10.42 2.35
C ASN A 271 18.64 8.98 2.08
N SER A 272 17.71 8.02 2.00
CA SER A 272 18.06 6.63 1.66
C SER A 272 18.41 6.43 0.19
N GLU A 273 18.17 7.43 -0.67
CA GLU A 273 18.41 7.40 -2.13
C GLU A 273 17.65 6.26 -2.85
N ARG A 274 16.59 5.74 -2.22
CA ARG A 274 15.71 4.70 -2.78
C ARG A 274 14.58 5.33 -3.60
N ALA A 275 14.17 4.65 -4.66
CA ALA A 275 13.06 5.11 -5.51
C ALA A 275 11.70 5.10 -4.79
N VAL A 276 11.57 4.25 -3.77
CA VAL A 276 10.36 4.08 -2.97
C VAL A 276 10.72 3.94 -1.51
N ASP A 277 9.80 4.35 -0.64
CA ASP A 277 9.97 4.20 0.80
C ASP A 277 9.93 2.72 1.23
N ALA A 278 10.48 2.44 2.42
CA ALA A 278 10.61 1.06 2.92
C ALA A 278 9.28 0.28 3.01
N HIS A 279 8.16 0.95 3.25
CA HIS A 279 6.83 0.33 3.33
C HIS A 279 6.16 0.21 1.96
N LEU A 280 6.65 0.89 0.92
CA LEU A 280 6.14 0.69 -0.43
C LEU A 280 6.89 -0.47 -1.10
N GLU A 281 8.17 -0.65 -0.80
CA GLU A 281 8.99 -1.71 -1.39
C GLU A 281 8.41 -3.11 -1.17
N ASP A 282 8.05 -3.46 0.07
CA ASP A 282 7.47 -4.76 0.41
C ASP A 282 6.12 -5.00 -0.30
N GLN A 283 5.31 -3.95 -0.47
CA GLN A 283 4.05 -4.01 -1.20
C GLN A 283 4.23 -4.21 -2.71
N LEU A 284 5.34 -3.72 -3.28
CA LEU A 284 5.62 -3.82 -4.72
C LEU A 284 6.24 -5.16 -5.13
N VAL A 285 6.82 -5.94 -4.20
CA VAL A 285 7.49 -7.23 -4.48
C VAL A 285 6.65 -8.15 -5.36
N ILE A 286 5.36 -8.33 -5.05
CA ILE A 286 4.50 -9.23 -5.82
C ILE A 286 4.32 -8.75 -7.27
N TYR A 287 4.26 -7.43 -7.49
CA TYR A 287 4.13 -6.85 -8.83
C TYR A 287 5.45 -6.95 -9.60
N GLN A 288 6.59 -6.80 -8.93
CA GLN A 288 7.91 -7.07 -9.54
C GLN A 288 8.02 -8.51 -10.02
N CYS A 289 7.62 -9.47 -9.18
CA CYS A 289 7.70 -10.90 -9.52
C CYS A 289 6.70 -11.31 -10.60
N LEU A 290 5.52 -10.69 -10.65
CA LEU A 290 4.50 -10.96 -11.67
C LEU A 290 4.84 -10.32 -13.03
N ALA A 291 5.52 -9.17 -13.01
CA ALA A 291 5.88 -8.44 -14.22
C ALA A 291 6.92 -9.13 -15.08
N GLU A 292 6.98 -8.74 -16.34
CA GLU A 292 8.04 -9.04 -17.28
C GLU A 292 9.16 -8.00 -17.15
N GLY A 293 10.40 -8.45 -17.26
CA GLY A 293 11.57 -7.60 -17.28
C GLY A 293 12.26 -7.47 -15.91
N ARG A 294 13.11 -6.45 -15.80
CA ARG A 294 13.96 -6.16 -14.64
C ARG A 294 13.41 -4.97 -13.88
N THR A 295 13.35 -5.04 -12.55
CA THR A 295 12.94 -3.94 -11.67
C THR A 295 13.90 -3.82 -10.49
N CYS A 296 14.22 -2.59 -10.06
CA CYS A 296 15.06 -2.34 -8.89
C CYS A 296 14.63 -1.01 -8.25
N PHE A 297 14.14 -1.08 -7.01
CA PHE A 297 13.64 0.07 -6.27
C PHE A 297 14.57 0.51 -5.12
N ASP A 298 15.63 -0.24 -4.88
CA ASP A 298 16.58 -0.02 -3.80
C ASP A 298 17.89 0.58 -4.37
N ALA A 299 18.57 1.43 -3.59
CA ALA A 299 19.78 2.12 -4.01
C ALA A 299 20.91 1.12 -4.35
N LEU A 300 21.58 1.33 -5.48
CA LEU A 300 22.64 0.43 -5.98
C LEU A 300 24.05 0.75 -5.45
N THR A 301 24.19 1.66 -4.49
CA THR A 301 25.51 2.18 -4.08
C THR A 301 26.52 1.08 -3.80
N ALA A 302 27.66 1.17 -4.50
CA ALA A 302 28.75 0.22 -4.52
C ALA A 302 29.59 0.29 -3.23
N GLY A 303 29.01 -0.16 -2.13
CA GLY A 303 29.70 -0.49 -0.88
C GLY A 303 29.02 -1.73 -0.33
N GLU A 304 29.81 -2.75 0.04
CA GLU A 304 29.41 -4.07 0.55
C GLU A 304 27.91 -4.29 0.71
N ALA A 305 27.37 -5.31 0.04
CA ALA A 305 25.97 -5.76 0.07
C ALA A 305 25.41 -6.01 1.49
N THR A 306 25.27 -4.96 2.28
CA THR A 306 24.53 -4.95 3.53
C THR A 306 23.09 -4.86 3.08
N ASN A 307 22.39 -5.98 3.24
CA ASN A 307 20.99 -6.11 2.90
C ASN A 307 20.19 -5.12 3.75
N SER A 308 19.91 -3.92 3.19
CA SER A 308 19.13 -2.85 3.82
C SER A 308 17.64 -3.16 3.89
N ASP A 309 17.23 -4.27 3.28
CA ASP A 309 15.86 -4.77 3.34
C ASP A 309 15.40 -4.96 4.79
N SER A 310 14.19 -4.48 5.07
CA SER A 310 13.48 -4.87 6.28
C SER A 310 13.26 -6.40 6.30
N SER A 311 13.12 -6.99 7.50
CA SER A 311 12.79 -8.40 7.62
C SER A 311 11.51 -8.78 6.87
N THR A 312 10.55 -7.84 6.80
CA THR A 312 9.30 -8.02 6.07
C THR A 312 9.55 -8.10 4.57
N THR A 313 10.36 -7.19 4.01
CA THR A 313 10.74 -7.19 2.60
C THR A 313 11.41 -8.50 2.21
N GLN A 314 12.36 -8.99 3.02
CA GLN A 314 13.05 -10.27 2.75
C GLN A 314 12.08 -11.46 2.71
N LEU A 315 11.14 -11.52 3.66
CA LEU A 315 10.12 -12.56 3.70
C LEU A 315 9.18 -12.48 2.50
N SER A 316 8.76 -11.27 2.10
CA SER A 316 7.94 -11.04 0.91
C SER A 316 8.66 -11.50 -0.36
N LYS A 317 9.94 -11.14 -0.55
CA LYS A 317 10.76 -11.56 -1.70
C LYS A 317 10.87 -13.08 -1.76
N ALA A 318 11.19 -13.73 -0.64
CA ALA A 318 11.29 -15.19 -0.56
C ALA A 318 9.96 -15.90 -0.86
N ALA A 319 8.85 -15.42 -0.30
CA ALA A 319 7.54 -15.99 -0.54
C ALA A 319 7.10 -15.84 -2.00
N ALA A 320 7.31 -14.66 -2.60
CA ALA A 320 6.93 -14.39 -3.99
C ALA A 320 7.71 -15.28 -4.97
N VAL A 321 9.03 -15.42 -4.81
CA VAL A 321 9.87 -16.29 -5.65
C VAL A 321 9.51 -17.77 -5.48
N ALA A 322 9.17 -18.20 -4.26
CA ALA A 322 8.73 -19.58 -4.03
C ALA A 322 7.39 -19.90 -4.72
N LEU A 323 6.49 -18.92 -4.82
CA LEU A 323 5.18 -19.06 -5.48
C LEU A 323 5.25 -18.84 -7.00
N LEU A 324 6.25 -18.12 -7.50
CA LEU A 324 6.41 -17.75 -8.91
C LEU A 324 7.78 -18.21 -9.42
N PRO A 325 7.93 -19.49 -9.85
CA PRO A 325 9.23 -20.08 -10.17
C PRO A 325 9.96 -19.43 -11.37
N GLY A 326 9.30 -18.57 -12.14
CA GLY A 326 9.92 -17.76 -13.19
C GLY A 326 10.57 -16.46 -12.69
N ALA A 327 10.28 -16.04 -11.45
CA ALA A 327 10.81 -14.83 -10.85
C ALA A 327 12.06 -15.14 -10.02
N LYS A 328 13.02 -14.23 -9.99
CA LYS A 328 14.19 -14.32 -9.12
C LYS A 328 14.75 -12.93 -8.77
N TYR A 329 15.43 -12.84 -7.63
CA TYR A 329 16.23 -11.67 -7.27
C TYR A 329 17.71 -11.95 -7.50
N ASP A 330 18.40 -11.02 -8.15
CA ASP A 330 19.84 -10.96 -8.28
C ASP A 330 20.33 -9.70 -7.57
N GLY A 331 20.79 -9.88 -6.32
CA GLY A 331 20.95 -8.76 -5.38
C GLY A 331 19.64 -8.00 -5.16
N LYS A 332 19.64 -6.70 -5.45
CA LYS A 332 18.48 -5.80 -5.31
C LYS A 332 17.56 -5.80 -6.55
N THR A 333 18.00 -6.40 -7.65
CA THR A 333 17.23 -6.44 -8.91
C THR A 333 16.32 -7.66 -8.96
N CYS A 334 15.03 -7.44 -9.17
CA CYS A 334 14.07 -8.51 -9.50
C CYS A 334 14.02 -8.72 -11.01
N ILE A 335 14.19 -9.97 -11.44
CA ILE A 335 13.84 -10.46 -12.77
C ILE A 335 12.49 -11.14 -12.63
N GLY A 336 11.43 -10.50 -13.13
CA GLY A 336 10.07 -10.98 -12.97
C GLY A 336 9.72 -12.15 -13.89
N ALA A 337 8.71 -12.93 -13.50
CA ALA A 337 8.28 -14.15 -14.19
C ALA A 337 7.55 -13.90 -15.51
N GLY A 338 7.15 -12.65 -15.80
CA GLY A 338 6.38 -12.32 -17.00
C GLY A 338 5.05 -13.09 -17.07
N VAL A 339 4.32 -13.17 -15.96
CA VAL A 339 3.08 -13.96 -15.92
C VAL A 339 2.07 -13.34 -16.86
N VAL A 340 1.56 -14.15 -17.79
CA VAL A 340 0.56 -13.74 -18.76
C VAL A 340 -0.83 -13.71 -18.10
N ILE A 341 -1.52 -12.59 -18.24
CA ILE A 341 -2.86 -12.39 -17.70
C ILE A 341 -3.84 -13.39 -18.33
N GLY A 342 -4.61 -14.07 -17.47
CA GLY A 342 -5.55 -15.13 -17.84
C GLY A 342 -4.93 -16.53 -18.04
N GLN A 343 -3.63 -16.72 -17.79
CA GLN A 343 -2.97 -18.03 -17.90
C GLN A 343 -2.75 -18.76 -16.56
N LEU A 344 -2.97 -18.09 -15.42
CA LEU A 344 -2.91 -18.68 -14.08
C LEU A 344 -4.01 -19.72 -13.84
#